data_AF-A0A954WKJ4-F1
#
_entry.id   AF-A0A954WKJ4-F1
#
_cell.length_a   1.000
_cell.length_b   1.000
_cell.length_c   1.000
_cell.angle_alpha   90.00
_cell.angle_beta   90.00
_cell.angle_gamma   90.00
#
_symmetry.space_group_name_H-M   'P 1'
#
loop_
_entity.id
_entity.type
_entity.pdbx_description
1 polymer ?
#
loop_
_entity_poly.entity_id
_entity_poly.type
_entity_poly.pdbx_seq_one_letter_code
_entity_poly.pdbx_strand_id
1 'polypeptide(L)'
;MAVNPTPTAIDQLFALSEDMADGAAANGQTVGLLQNTEARIRADMDAARAAHQAYLESRNAKTLATAAQRVADSNGRAFIGTAKNVLTPSLGSEPSPEWSLAGFVSSLAIPKSIAERMSLLGTLRDYFTSRPQYENAPLNVTAAQAGALFTALSDARSAANASVAAVGQARVAWSAARATLERRVRGLIDELEQLISPDDPVWYAFGLNPPAADQTPSAPEGPSLIVHVLTVFANWDDVPNADRYRVLVQIDGIDADFRAVESPTDSDATLGPFLPGQTVRVKVTAVRGNLESAASEVATIVIPELEAPTAA
;
A
#
# COMPACT_ATOMS: atom_id res chain seq x y z
N MET A 1 27.23 -9.93 -1.54
CA MET A 1 26.14 -9.05 -2.05
C MET A 1 26.77 -7.71 -2.43
N ALA A 2 26.10 -6.88 -3.23
CA ALA A 2 26.55 -5.50 -3.41
C ALA A 2 26.45 -4.75 -2.07
N VAL A 3 27.46 -3.95 -1.72
CA VAL A 3 27.53 -3.25 -0.43
C VAL A 3 26.38 -2.27 -0.25
N ASN A 4 25.98 -1.62 -1.34
CA ASN A 4 24.87 -0.68 -1.42
C ASN A 4 23.83 -1.17 -2.45
N PRO A 5 22.89 -2.05 -2.06
CA PRO A 5 21.79 -2.48 -2.92
C PRO A 5 20.76 -1.35 -3.09
N THR A 6 20.14 -1.25 -4.26
CA THR A 6 19.06 -0.27 -4.48
C THR A 6 17.77 -0.75 -3.80
N PRO A 7 17.11 0.05 -2.93
CA PRO A 7 15.92 -0.39 -2.22
C PRO A 7 14.76 -0.80 -3.14
N THR A 8 14.02 -1.83 -2.76
CA THR A 8 12.85 -2.32 -3.51
C THR A 8 11.53 -1.69 -3.03
N ALA A 9 11.44 -1.28 -1.76
CA ALA A 9 10.32 -0.50 -1.25
C ALA A 9 10.46 0.97 -1.68
N ILE A 10 9.33 1.60 -2.03
CA ILE A 10 9.33 2.97 -2.56
C ILE A 10 9.71 4.00 -1.49
N ASP A 11 9.29 3.79 -0.25
CA ASP A 11 9.57 4.71 0.86
C ASP A 11 11.05 4.65 1.28
N GLN A 12 11.65 3.46 1.30
CA GLN A 12 13.10 3.28 1.47
C GLN A 12 13.90 3.90 0.32
N LEU A 13 13.41 3.80 -0.93
CA LEU A 13 14.04 4.46 -2.07
C LEU A 13 13.99 5.99 -1.93
N PHE A 14 12.89 6.56 -1.41
CA PHE A 14 12.81 7.98 -1.13
C PHE A 14 13.71 8.42 0.03
N ALA A 15 13.79 7.65 1.13
CA ALA A 15 14.69 7.96 2.24
C ALA A 15 16.15 8.00 1.76
N LEU A 16 16.62 6.94 1.09
CA LEU A 16 17.98 6.92 0.52
C LEU A 16 18.20 8.04 -0.51
N SER A 17 17.18 8.43 -1.28
CA SER A 17 17.31 9.53 -2.26
C SER A 17 17.38 10.92 -1.60
N GLU A 18 16.79 11.10 -0.42
CA GLU A 18 16.98 12.30 0.42
C GLU A 18 18.42 12.34 0.94
N ASP A 19 18.89 11.27 1.60
CA ASP A 19 20.25 11.18 2.16
C ASP A 19 21.33 11.38 1.09
N MET A 20 21.13 10.78 -0.09
CA MET A 20 22.01 10.97 -1.25
C MET A 20 21.98 12.39 -1.81
N ALA A 21 20.83 13.07 -1.79
CA ALA A 21 20.73 14.45 -2.24
C ALA A 21 21.44 15.40 -1.27
N ASP A 22 21.26 15.21 0.04
CA ASP A 22 21.89 16.01 1.07
C ASP A 22 23.41 15.78 1.12
N GLY A 23 23.85 14.52 0.94
CA GLY A 23 25.26 14.19 0.73
C GLY A 23 25.86 14.87 -0.50
N ALA A 24 25.12 14.92 -1.62
CA ALA A 24 25.53 15.62 -2.84
C ALA A 24 25.54 17.15 -2.67
N ALA A 25 24.64 17.71 -1.87
CA ALA A 25 24.62 19.13 -1.53
C ALA A 25 25.84 19.53 -0.69
N ALA A 26 26.15 18.74 0.35
CA ALA A 26 27.22 19.03 1.29
C ALA A 26 28.62 18.71 0.74
N ASN A 27 28.79 17.57 0.04
CA ASN A 27 30.11 17.04 -0.34
C ASN A 27 30.34 17.02 -1.86
N GLY A 28 29.31 17.22 -2.69
CA GLY A 28 29.39 16.96 -4.13
C GLY A 28 30.45 17.78 -4.87
N GLN A 29 30.70 19.03 -4.48
CA GLN A 29 31.77 19.84 -5.06
C GLN A 29 33.18 19.34 -4.66
N THR A 30 33.35 18.93 -3.40
CA THR A 30 34.63 18.41 -2.88
C THR A 30 34.97 17.04 -3.45
N VAL A 31 33.96 16.18 -3.62
CA VAL A 31 34.07 14.87 -4.27
C VAL A 31 34.23 14.99 -5.80
N GLY A 32 33.77 16.09 -6.40
CA GLY A 32 33.82 16.30 -7.84
C GLY A 32 32.69 15.64 -8.62
N LEU A 33 31.49 15.53 -8.03
CA LEU A 33 30.29 15.04 -8.71
C LEU A 33 29.94 15.93 -9.91
N LEU A 34 29.75 15.31 -11.09
CA LEU A 34 29.39 15.99 -12.33
C LEU A 34 28.05 15.50 -12.89
N GLN A 35 27.74 14.21 -12.71
CA GLN A 35 26.54 13.59 -13.28
C GLN A 35 25.39 13.57 -12.29
N ASN A 36 25.58 13.11 -11.06
CA ASN A 36 24.50 12.88 -10.11
C ASN A 36 24.47 13.97 -9.03
N THR A 37 24.30 15.21 -9.47
CA THR A 37 24.18 16.37 -8.58
C THR A 37 22.87 16.36 -7.80
N GLU A 38 22.88 16.98 -6.61
CA GLU A 38 21.69 17.21 -5.74
C GLU A 38 20.45 17.59 -6.56
N ALA A 39 20.54 18.63 -7.38
CA ALA A 39 19.43 19.14 -8.18
C ALA A 39 18.81 18.08 -9.12
N ARG A 40 19.61 17.14 -9.65
CA ARG A 40 19.11 16.03 -10.48
C ARG A 40 18.48 14.93 -9.65
N ILE A 41 19.01 14.64 -8.45
CA ILE A 41 18.43 13.66 -7.51
C ILE A 41 17.08 14.17 -7.02
N ARG A 42 17.03 15.42 -6.55
CA ARG A 42 15.82 16.13 -6.12
C ARG A 42 14.74 16.13 -7.22
N ALA A 43 15.11 16.49 -8.45
CA ALA A 43 14.17 16.49 -9.58
C ALA A 43 13.61 15.09 -9.94
N ASP A 44 14.45 14.05 -9.98
CA ASP A 44 14.00 12.68 -10.25
C ASP A 44 13.12 12.14 -9.10
N MET A 45 13.40 12.53 -7.85
CA MET A 45 12.63 12.18 -6.66
C MET A 45 11.25 12.86 -6.64
N ASP A 46 11.17 14.16 -6.90
CA ASP A 46 9.91 14.91 -6.94
C ASP A 46 9.00 14.40 -8.07
N ALA A 47 9.57 14.07 -9.23
CA ALA A 47 8.85 13.41 -10.32
C ALA A 47 8.27 12.04 -9.91
N ALA A 48 9.04 11.24 -9.17
CA ALA A 48 8.59 9.94 -8.66
C ALA A 48 7.50 10.08 -7.56
N ARG A 49 7.62 11.08 -6.66
CA ARG A 49 6.60 11.41 -5.66
C ARG A 49 5.28 11.83 -6.30
N ALA A 50 5.33 12.79 -7.23
CA ALA A 50 4.15 13.27 -7.96
C ALA A 50 3.46 12.15 -8.75
N ALA A 51 4.23 11.29 -9.43
CA ALA A 51 3.68 10.16 -10.17
C ALA A 51 3.06 9.09 -9.25
N HIS A 52 3.64 8.85 -8.06
CA HIS A 52 3.07 7.94 -7.06
C HIS A 52 1.74 8.48 -6.51
N GLN A 53 1.68 9.77 -6.16
CA GLN A 53 0.44 10.42 -5.71
C GLN A 53 -0.65 10.33 -6.78
N ALA A 54 -0.36 10.69 -8.04
CA ALA A 54 -1.31 10.61 -9.14
C ALA A 54 -1.84 9.18 -9.36
N TYR A 55 -1.00 8.16 -9.15
CA TYR A 55 -1.44 6.76 -9.18
C TYR A 55 -2.42 6.43 -8.04
N LEU A 56 -2.14 6.86 -6.81
CA LEU A 56 -3.05 6.67 -5.67
C LEU A 56 -4.39 7.39 -5.86
N GLU A 57 -4.37 8.64 -6.32
CA GLU A 57 -5.55 9.44 -6.64
C GLU A 57 -6.40 8.78 -7.73
N SER A 58 -5.78 8.27 -8.79
CA SER A 58 -6.49 7.56 -9.87
C SER A 58 -7.22 6.30 -9.36
N ARG A 59 -6.64 5.58 -8.40
CA ARG A 59 -7.27 4.40 -7.76
C ARG A 59 -8.48 4.79 -6.91
N ASN A 60 -8.39 5.90 -6.18
CA ASN A 60 -9.51 6.44 -5.42
C ASN A 60 -10.64 6.90 -6.36
N ALA A 61 -10.31 7.66 -7.41
CA ALA A 61 -11.26 8.11 -8.43
C ALA A 61 -11.99 6.94 -9.11
N LYS A 62 -11.29 5.84 -9.42
CA LYS A 62 -11.90 4.60 -9.95
C LYS A 62 -12.89 3.97 -8.97
N THR A 63 -12.57 3.97 -7.67
CA THR A 63 -13.46 3.45 -6.62
C THR A 63 -14.75 4.29 -6.55
N LEU A 64 -14.62 5.61 -6.51
CA LEU A 64 -15.74 6.55 -6.49
C LEU A 64 -16.60 6.46 -7.76
N ALA A 65 -15.99 6.41 -8.95
CA ALA A 65 -16.71 6.27 -10.21
C ALA A 65 -17.48 4.94 -10.32
N THR A 66 -16.89 3.83 -9.84
CA THR A 66 -17.56 2.52 -9.78
C THR A 66 -18.74 2.53 -8.81
N ALA A 67 -18.61 3.22 -7.66
CA ALA A 67 -19.70 3.38 -6.71
C ALA A 67 -20.84 4.24 -7.30
N ALA A 68 -20.52 5.37 -7.92
CA ALA A 68 -21.48 6.23 -8.59
C ALA A 68 -22.26 5.50 -9.69
N GLN A 69 -21.57 4.68 -10.50
CA GLN A 69 -22.21 3.84 -11.53
C GLN A 69 -23.23 2.86 -10.92
N ARG A 70 -22.90 2.21 -9.79
CA ARG A 70 -23.82 1.30 -9.09
C ARG A 70 -25.04 2.03 -8.54
N VAL A 71 -24.87 3.22 -7.97
CA VAL A 71 -25.97 4.04 -7.45
C VAL A 71 -26.89 4.50 -8.59
N ALA A 72 -26.34 5.05 -9.67
CA ALA A 72 -27.11 5.49 -10.83
C ALA A 72 -27.88 4.32 -11.49
N ASP A 73 -27.24 3.15 -11.62
CA ASP A 73 -27.87 1.95 -12.17
C ASP A 73 -28.99 1.40 -11.28
N SER A 74 -28.79 1.39 -9.95
CA SER A 74 -29.81 1.00 -8.98
C SER A 74 -31.03 1.92 -9.05
N ASN A 75 -30.80 3.24 -9.09
CA ASN A 75 -31.87 4.23 -9.20
C ASN A 75 -32.62 4.11 -10.54
N GLY A 76 -31.91 3.92 -11.65
CA GLY A 76 -32.49 3.66 -12.96
C GLY A 76 -33.34 2.38 -12.97
N ARG A 77 -32.85 1.30 -12.36
CA ARG A 77 -33.56 0.02 -12.23
C ARG A 77 -34.85 0.15 -11.40
N ALA A 78 -34.80 0.88 -10.29
CA ALA A 78 -35.96 1.14 -9.44
C ALA A 78 -37.02 1.98 -10.16
N PHE A 79 -36.60 3.01 -10.91
CA PHE A 79 -37.48 3.81 -11.75
C PHE A 79 -38.15 2.97 -12.84
N ILE A 80 -37.41 2.14 -13.59
CA ILE A 80 -37.98 1.26 -14.63
C ILE A 80 -39.07 0.34 -14.04
N GLY A 81 -38.83 -0.24 -12.85
CA GLY A 81 -39.84 -1.05 -12.16
C GLY A 81 -41.09 -0.25 -11.77
N THR A 82 -40.91 0.96 -11.27
CA THR A 82 -42.00 1.86 -10.87
C THR A 82 -42.80 2.34 -12.09
N ALA A 83 -42.12 2.73 -13.17
CA ALA A 83 -42.73 3.14 -14.43
C ALA A 83 -43.54 2.00 -15.07
N LYS A 84 -43.03 0.77 -15.07
CA LYS A 84 -43.80 -0.41 -15.49
C LYS A 84 -45.07 -0.56 -14.65
N ASN A 85 -44.98 -0.46 -13.32
CA ASN A 85 -46.14 -0.61 -12.45
C ASN A 85 -47.19 0.50 -12.69
N VAL A 86 -46.76 1.73 -12.98
CA VAL A 86 -47.63 2.85 -13.36
C VAL A 86 -48.33 2.64 -14.71
N LEU A 87 -47.63 2.06 -15.69
CA LEU A 87 -48.19 1.81 -17.03
C LEU A 87 -49.13 0.59 -17.08
N THR A 88 -48.95 -0.39 -16.19
CA THR A 88 -49.69 -1.68 -16.24
C THR A 88 -51.22 -1.52 -16.22
N PRO A 89 -51.84 -0.65 -15.41
CA PRO A 89 -53.30 -0.44 -15.44
C PRO A 89 -53.84 0.10 -16.77
N SER A 90 -53.01 0.78 -17.57
CA SER A 90 -53.41 1.39 -18.85
C SER A 90 -53.03 0.55 -20.07
N LEU A 91 -51.88 -0.15 -20.02
CA LEU A 91 -51.34 -0.94 -21.13
C LEU A 91 -51.60 -2.45 -21.01
N GLY A 92 -52.17 -2.90 -19.88
CA GLY A 92 -52.39 -4.31 -19.58
C GLY A 92 -51.13 -5.02 -19.05
N SER A 93 -51.30 -6.26 -18.61
CA SER A 93 -50.26 -7.08 -17.96
C SER A 93 -49.42 -7.93 -18.91
N GLU A 94 -49.76 -7.96 -20.20
CA GLU A 94 -49.09 -8.78 -21.24
C GLU A 94 -48.36 -7.89 -22.26
N PRO A 95 -47.30 -8.40 -22.93
CA PRO A 95 -46.61 -7.64 -23.99
C PRO A 95 -47.55 -7.24 -25.13
N SER A 96 -47.49 -5.97 -25.54
CA SER A 96 -48.32 -5.41 -26.61
C SER A 96 -47.54 -4.41 -27.50
N PRO A 97 -48.12 -3.95 -28.63
CA PRO A 97 -47.56 -2.86 -29.42
C PRO A 97 -47.38 -1.56 -28.61
N GLU A 98 -48.27 -1.26 -27.68
CA GLU A 98 -48.21 -0.10 -26.79
C GLU A 98 -47.06 -0.21 -25.79
N TRP A 99 -46.81 -1.41 -25.25
CA TRP A 99 -45.62 -1.70 -24.44
C TRP A 99 -44.33 -1.57 -25.25
N SER A 100 -44.34 -1.95 -26.52
CA SER A 100 -43.19 -1.81 -27.42
C SER A 100 -42.82 -0.34 -27.63
N LEU A 101 -43.82 0.56 -27.71
CA LEU A 101 -43.61 2.01 -27.77
C LEU A 101 -42.96 2.56 -26.49
N ALA A 102 -43.21 1.95 -25.33
CA ALA A 102 -42.55 2.28 -24.06
C ALA A 102 -41.16 1.61 -23.88
N GLY A 103 -40.67 0.88 -24.91
CA GLY A 103 -39.38 0.18 -24.91
C GLY A 103 -39.41 -1.28 -24.48
N PHE A 104 -40.58 -1.81 -24.08
CA PHE A 104 -40.75 -3.21 -23.66
C PHE A 104 -41.20 -4.09 -24.85
N VAL A 105 -40.29 -4.31 -25.80
CA VAL A 105 -40.61 -4.87 -27.14
C VAL A 105 -41.01 -6.35 -27.15
N SER A 106 -40.34 -7.20 -26.37
CA SER A 106 -40.58 -8.66 -26.36
C SER A 106 -40.77 -9.24 -24.96
N SER A 107 -40.62 -8.42 -23.92
CA SER A 107 -40.79 -8.82 -22.53
C SER A 107 -41.02 -7.60 -21.66
N LEU A 108 -41.87 -7.74 -20.63
CA LEU A 108 -42.03 -6.76 -19.57
C LEU A 108 -41.00 -6.96 -18.43
N ALA A 109 -39.94 -7.76 -18.65
CA ALA A 109 -38.87 -7.94 -17.69
C ALA A 109 -37.96 -6.70 -17.64
N ILE A 110 -37.48 -6.33 -16.45
CA ILE A 110 -36.48 -5.27 -16.33
C ILE A 110 -35.16 -5.80 -16.91
N PRO A 111 -34.49 -5.10 -17.85
CA PRO A 111 -33.29 -5.60 -18.50
C PRO A 111 -32.15 -5.91 -17.54
N LYS A 112 -31.32 -6.91 -17.89
CA LYS A 112 -30.27 -7.43 -16.99
C LYS A 112 -28.97 -6.63 -17.08
N SER A 113 -28.61 -6.08 -18.23
CA SER A 113 -27.41 -5.23 -18.36
C SER A 113 -27.70 -3.76 -18.04
N ILE A 114 -26.65 -3.05 -17.61
CA ILE A 114 -26.68 -1.59 -17.39
C ILE A 114 -26.96 -0.86 -18.73
N ALA A 115 -26.43 -1.39 -19.84
CA ALA A 115 -26.58 -0.78 -21.16
C ALA A 115 -28.05 -0.79 -21.64
N GLU A 116 -28.74 -1.92 -21.53
CA GLU A 116 -30.16 -2.03 -21.88
C GLU A 116 -31.03 -1.17 -20.95
N ARG A 117 -30.73 -1.12 -19.65
CA ARG A 117 -31.45 -0.23 -18.70
C ARG A 117 -31.27 1.24 -19.06
N MET A 118 -30.07 1.66 -19.42
CA MET A 118 -29.82 3.03 -19.91
C MET A 118 -30.62 3.31 -21.19
N SER A 119 -30.62 2.42 -22.18
CA SER A 119 -31.44 2.60 -23.39
C SER A 119 -32.93 2.71 -23.06
N LEU A 120 -33.44 1.87 -22.16
CA LEU A 120 -34.84 1.88 -21.73
C LEU A 120 -35.23 3.16 -20.98
N LEU A 121 -34.34 3.74 -20.17
CA LEU A 121 -34.57 5.08 -19.57
C LEU A 121 -34.73 6.16 -20.66
N GLY A 122 -33.94 6.09 -21.73
CA GLY A 122 -34.07 6.97 -22.89
C GLY A 122 -35.41 6.80 -23.60
N THR A 123 -35.82 5.55 -23.88
CA THR A 123 -37.12 5.27 -24.50
C THR A 123 -38.31 5.68 -23.61
N LEU A 124 -38.22 5.47 -22.29
CA LEU A 124 -39.25 5.90 -21.35
C LEU A 124 -39.38 7.44 -21.29
N ARG A 125 -38.25 8.17 -21.31
CA ARG A 125 -38.26 9.64 -21.45
C ARG A 125 -39.05 10.07 -22.68
N ASP A 126 -38.74 9.48 -23.83
CA ASP A 126 -39.35 9.85 -25.12
C ASP A 126 -40.84 9.43 -25.18
N TYR A 127 -41.19 8.30 -24.55
CA TYR A 127 -42.56 7.83 -24.40
C TYR A 127 -43.41 8.79 -23.56
N PHE A 128 -42.94 9.16 -22.36
CA PHE A 128 -43.66 10.09 -21.49
C PHE A 128 -43.74 11.50 -22.09
N THR A 129 -42.68 11.97 -22.76
CA THR A 129 -42.67 13.26 -23.49
C THR A 129 -43.76 13.30 -24.57
N SER A 130 -43.94 12.20 -25.31
CA SER A 130 -44.96 12.09 -26.36
C SER A 130 -46.35 11.70 -25.84
N ARG A 131 -46.47 11.26 -24.58
CA ARG A 131 -47.74 10.82 -23.95
C ARG A 131 -47.83 11.28 -22.48
N PRO A 132 -47.96 12.59 -22.21
CA PRO A 132 -47.99 13.12 -20.84
C PRO A 132 -49.12 12.54 -19.97
N GLN A 133 -50.20 12.05 -20.58
CA GLN A 133 -51.32 11.41 -19.88
C GLN A 133 -50.96 10.09 -19.16
N TYR A 134 -49.79 9.51 -19.44
CA TYR A 134 -49.27 8.32 -18.76
C TYR A 134 -48.22 8.64 -17.69
N GLU A 135 -47.89 9.91 -17.46
CA GLU A 135 -47.05 10.30 -16.33
C GLU A 135 -47.80 10.15 -14.99
N ASN A 136 -47.04 9.89 -13.93
CA ASN A 136 -47.53 9.86 -12.56
C ASN A 136 -46.57 10.66 -11.68
N ALA A 137 -46.79 11.97 -11.61
CA ALA A 137 -45.98 12.89 -10.82
C ALA A 137 -45.94 12.54 -9.31
N PRO A 138 -47.03 12.09 -8.64
CA PRO A 138 -46.97 11.62 -7.25
C PRO A 138 -45.99 10.46 -7.00
N LEU A 139 -45.77 9.58 -7.98
CA LEU A 139 -44.78 8.50 -7.94
C LEU A 139 -43.46 8.86 -8.65
N ASN A 140 -43.30 10.14 -9.03
CA ASN A 140 -42.18 10.66 -9.81
C ASN A 140 -41.88 9.89 -11.12
N VAL A 141 -42.91 9.29 -11.74
CA VAL A 141 -42.80 8.67 -13.06
C VAL A 141 -43.12 9.73 -14.11
N THR A 142 -42.08 10.43 -14.57
CA THR A 142 -42.17 11.53 -15.53
C THR A 142 -41.05 11.44 -16.57
N ALA A 143 -41.22 12.11 -17.72
CA ALA A 143 -40.19 12.27 -18.73
C ALA A 143 -38.94 12.97 -18.16
N ALA A 144 -39.14 13.99 -17.31
CA ALA A 144 -38.07 14.72 -16.65
C ALA A 144 -37.22 13.79 -15.76
N GLN A 145 -37.85 12.96 -14.93
CA GLN A 145 -37.15 12.01 -14.07
C GLN A 145 -36.45 10.92 -14.88
N ALA A 146 -37.08 10.39 -15.93
CA ALA A 146 -36.45 9.43 -16.84
C ALA A 146 -35.19 10.01 -17.51
N GLY A 147 -35.26 11.28 -17.96
CA GLY A 147 -34.14 12.02 -18.53
C GLY A 147 -33.01 12.25 -17.52
N ALA A 148 -33.33 12.68 -16.30
CA ALA A 148 -32.33 12.87 -15.24
C ALA A 148 -31.58 11.58 -14.89
N LEU A 149 -32.30 10.45 -14.79
CA LEU A 149 -31.70 9.13 -14.53
C LEU A 149 -30.90 8.61 -15.72
N PHE A 150 -31.34 8.86 -16.96
CA PHE A 150 -30.57 8.55 -18.16
C PHE A 150 -29.22 9.26 -18.16
N THR A 151 -29.22 10.58 -17.93
CA THR A 151 -27.98 11.39 -17.89
C THR A 151 -27.07 10.93 -16.75
N ALA A 152 -27.59 10.79 -15.53
CA ALA A 152 -26.79 10.33 -14.39
C ALA A 152 -26.14 8.96 -14.63
N LEU A 153 -26.84 8.03 -15.28
CA LEU A 153 -26.29 6.72 -15.63
C LEU A 153 -25.28 6.80 -16.79
N SER A 154 -25.54 7.64 -17.80
CA SER A 154 -24.62 7.90 -18.92
C SER A 154 -23.27 8.44 -18.44
N ASP A 155 -23.32 9.46 -17.57
CA ASP A 155 -22.14 10.15 -17.07
C ASP A 155 -21.34 9.24 -16.13
N ALA A 156 -22.02 8.53 -15.22
CA ALA A 156 -21.37 7.59 -14.32
C ALA A 156 -20.71 6.40 -15.06
N ARG A 157 -21.33 5.88 -16.13
CA ARG A 157 -20.70 4.88 -17.01
C ARG A 157 -19.46 5.43 -17.71
N SER A 158 -19.53 6.66 -18.21
CA SER A 158 -18.42 7.32 -18.91
C SER A 158 -17.25 7.57 -17.97
N ALA A 159 -17.51 8.09 -16.77
CA ALA A 159 -16.52 8.28 -15.71
C ALA A 159 -15.88 6.95 -15.25
N ALA A 160 -16.68 5.90 -15.06
CA ALA A 160 -16.16 4.58 -14.71
C ALA A 160 -15.20 4.03 -15.78
N ASN A 161 -15.57 4.13 -17.06
CA ASN A 161 -14.71 3.72 -18.18
C ASN A 161 -13.42 4.55 -18.25
N ALA A 162 -13.52 5.89 -18.15
CA ALA A 162 -12.36 6.79 -18.17
C ALA A 162 -11.39 6.49 -17.01
N SER A 163 -11.91 6.18 -15.83
CA SER A 163 -11.08 5.84 -14.65
C SER A 163 -10.23 4.58 -14.84
N VAL A 164 -10.65 3.63 -15.67
CA VAL A 164 -9.86 2.43 -15.99
C VAL A 164 -8.63 2.81 -16.81
N ALA A 165 -8.79 3.67 -17.82
CA ALA A 165 -7.67 4.18 -18.63
C ALA A 165 -6.71 5.03 -17.79
N ALA A 166 -7.25 5.93 -16.96
CA ALA A 166 -6.46 6.81 -16.09
C ALA A 166 -5.57 6.02 -15.11
N VAL A 167 -6.09 4.99 -14.44
CA VAL A 167 -5.30 4.11 -13.56
C VAL A 167 -4.18 3.39 -14.32
N GLY A 168 -4.44 2.97 -15.56
CA GLY A 168 -3.43 2.34 -16.42
C GLY A 168 -2.29 3.30 -16.76
N GLN A 169 -2.63 4.51 -17.22
CA GLN A 169 -1.66 5.55 -17.57
C GLN A 169 -0.84 6.00 -16.35
N ALA A 170 -1.50 6.27 -15.22
CA ALA A 170 -0.82 6.68 -13.99
C ALA A 170 0.12 5.60 -13.45
N ARG A 171 -0.24 4.31 -13.56
CA ARG A 171 0.65 3.20 -13.19
C ARG A 171 1.91 3.18 -14.06
N VAL A 172 1.78 3.35 -15.38
CA VAL A 172 2.92 3.38 -16.30
C VAL A 172 3.84 4.58 -15.99
N ALA A 173 3.27 5.76 -15.76
CA ALA A 173 4.02 6.96 -15.38
C ALA A 173 4.78 6.76 -14.05
N TRP A 174 4.12 6.22 -13.01
CA TRP A 174 4.76 5.90 -11.73
C TRP A 174 5.90 4.89 -11.87
N SER A 175 5.69 3.79 -12.61
CA SER A 175 6.76 2.81 -12.86
C SER A 175 7.94 3.41 -13.63
N ALA A 176 7.70 4.30 -14.60
CA ALA A 176 8.76 4.97 -15.36
C ALA A 176 9.55 5.99 -14.52
N ALA A 177 8.86 6.77 -13.68
CA ALA A 177 9.50 7.73 -12.78
C ALA A 177 10.33 7.00 -11.70
N ARG A 178 9.77 5.95 -11.08
CA ARG A 178 10.50 5.07 -10.14
C ARG A 178 11.76 4.49 -10.78
N ALA A 179 11.67 3.90 -11.97
CA ALA A 179 12.83 3.33 -12.66
C ALA A 179 13.89 4.37 -13.04
N THR A 180 13.52 5.65 -13.14
CA THR A 180 14.47 6.75 -13.32
C THR A 180 15.16 7.14 -12.02
N LEU A 181 14.43 7.19 -10.90
CA LEU A 181 15.03 7.38 -9.58
C LEU A 181 15.97 6.22 -9.18
N GLU A 182 15.58 4.97 -9.42
CA GLU A 182 16.45 3.80 -9.20
C GLU A 182 17.76 3.88 -10.00
N ARG A 183 17.68 4.38 -11.25
CA ARG A 183 18.86 4.62 -12.10
C ARG A 183 19.70 5.80 -11.62
N ARG A 184 19.09 6.85 -11.05
CA ARG A 184 19.79 7.98 -10.42
C ARG A 184 20.57 7.52 -9.20
N VAL A 185 19.94 6.75 -8.31
CA VAL A 185 20.57 6.16 -7.12
C VAL A 185 21.74 5.26 -7.53
N ARG A 186 21.53 4.33 -8.48
CA ARG A 186 22.63 3.47 -8.97
C ARG A 186 23.75 4.31 -9.60
N GLY A 187 23.41 5.25 -10.48
CA GLY A 187 24.38 6.09 -11.16
C GLY A 187 25.21 6.98 -10.22
N LEU A 188 24.66 7.41 -9.07
CA LEU A 188 25.44 8.11 -8.06
C LEU A 188 26.43 7.18 -7.36
N ILE A 189 26.02 5.94 -7.01
CA ILE A 189 26.95 4.94 -6.45
C ILE A 189 28.10 4.69 -7.44
N ASP A 190 27.78 4.44 -8.71
CA ASP A 190 28.75 4.15 -9.77
C ASP A 190 29.70 5.36 -10.03
N GLU A 191 29.26 6.60 -9.79
CA GLU A 191 30.08 7.81 -9.88
C GLU A 191 30.97 8.00 -8.63
N LEU A 192 30.44 7.74 -7.43
CA LEU A 192 31.21 7.77 -6.18
C LEU A 192 32.32 6.70 -6.18
N GLU A 193 32.07 5.49 -6.67
CA GLU A 193 33.07 4.42 -6.80
C GLU A 193 34.28 4.82 -7.68
N GLN A 194 34.15 5.85 -8.53
CA GLN A 194 35.23 6.39 -9.35
C GLN A 194 35.95 7.60 -8.73
N LEU A 195 35.35 8.25 -7.74
CA LEU A 195 35.80 9.55 -7.20
C LEU A 195 36.34 9.47 -5.77
N ILE A 196 35.84 8.54 -4.93
CA ILE A 196 36.22 8.41 -3.52
C ILE A 196 36.78 7.03 -3.19
N SER A 197 37.62 6.97 -2.16
CA SER A 197 38.21 5.71 -1.69
C SER A 197 37.12 4.74 -1.20
N PRO A 198 37.25 3.42 -1.40
CA PRO A 198 36.25 2.46 -0.92
C PRO A 198 36.15 2.38 0.62
N ASP A 199 37.12 2.93 1.36
CA ASP A 199 37.12 3.06 2.82
C ASP A 199 36.77 4.48 3.32
N ASP A 200 36.40 5.40 2.44
CA ASP A 200 36.23 6.82 2.80
C ASP A 200 35.00 7.03 3.72
N PRO A 201 35.12 7.70 4.89
CA PRO A 201 33.96 7.99 5.73
C PRO A 201 32.91 8.88 5.03
N VAL A 202 33.24 9.55 3.92
CA VAL A 202 32.27 10.37 3.17
C VAL A 202 31.12 9.56 2.57
N TRP A 203 31.26 8.24 2.37
CA TRP A 203 30.14 7.37 1.93
C TRP A 203 28.91 7.50 2.85
N TYR A 204 29.12 7.59 4.17
CA TYR A 204 28.02 7.73 5.14
C TYR A 204 27.26 9.05 4.99
N ALA A 205 27.89 10.11 4.49
CA ALA A 205 27.22 11.39 4.24
C ALA A 205 26.20 11.32 3.08
N PHE A 206 26.23 10.26 2.26
CA PHE A 206 25.24 9.97 1.21
C PHE A 206 24.22 8.89 1.62
N GLY A 207 24.19 8.48 2.91
CA GLY A 207 23.39 7.34 3.36
C GLY A 207 23.90 5.97 2.87
N LEU A 208 25.18 5.88 2.50
CA LEU A 208 25.80 4.68 1.93
C LEU A 208 26.84 4.07 2.86
N ASN A 209 27.05 2.76 2.74
CA ASN A 209 28.15 2.06 3.41
C ASN A 209 29.41 2.12 2.53
N PRO A 210 30.62 2.35 3.09
CA PRO A 210 31.86 2.27 2.33
C PRO A 210 32.06 0.89 1.70
N PRO A 211 32.38 0.77 0.38
CA PRO A 211 32.57 -0.50 -0.31
C PRO A 211 33.58 -1.47 0.30
N ALA A 212 34.61 -0.99 1.00
CA ALA A 212 35.63 -1.80 1.66
C ALA A 212 35.47 -1.88 3.19
N ALA A 213 34.45 -1.22 3.77
CA ALA A 213 34.08 -1.45 5.16
C ALA A 213 33.83 -2.94 5.43
N ASP A 214 34.17 -3.40 6.64
CA ASP A 214 33.79 -4.75 7.07
C ASP A 214 32.26 -4.89 6.93
N GLN A 215 31.84 -5.84 6.10
CA GLN A 215 30.42 -6.08 5.84
C GLN A 215 29.75 -6.87 6.96
N THR A 216 30.53 -7.32 7.95
CA THR A 216 30.07 -7.89 9.21
C THR A 216 29.35 -6.80 10.02
N PRO A 217 28.08 -7.02 10.41
CA PRO A 217 27.37 -6.06 11.26
C PRO A 217 28.09 -5.83 12.60
N SER A 218 27.86 -4.67 13.20
CA SER A 218 28.28 -4.42 14.58
C SER A 218 27.51 -5.34 15.54
N ALA A 219 28.01 -5.52 16.77
CA ALA A 219 27.21 -6.18 17.80
C ALA A 219 25.96 -5.32 18.10
N PRO A 220 24.76 -5.91 18.27
CA PRO A 220 23.63 -5.19 18.85
C PRO A 220 23.96 -4.69 20.25
N GLU A 221 23.54 -3.48 20.58
CA GLU A 221 23.74 -2.87 21.90
C GLU A 221 22.38 -2.78 22.63
N GLY A 222 22.42 -2.63 23.95
CA GLY A 222 21.24 -2.33 24.77
C GLY A 222 20.13 -3.41 24.83
N PRO A 223 20.41 -4.74 24.84
CA PRO A 223 19.37 -5.74 24.98
C PRO A 223 18.64 -5.59 26.32
N SER A 224 17.35 -5.29 26.23
CA SER A 224 16.43 -5.06 27.33
C SER A 224 15.39 -6.17 27.38
N LEU A 225 15.05 -6.61 28.60
CA LEU A 225 14.14 -7.74 28.82
C LEU A 225 12.97 -7.31 29.71
N ILE A 226 11.75 -7.70 29.33
CA ILE A 226 10.53 -7.45 30.10
C ILE A 226 9.77 -8.78 30.20
N VAL A 227 9.49 -9.25 31.42
CA VAL A 227 8.64 -10.45 31.59
C VAL A 227 7.17 -10.08 31.41
N HIS A 228 6.45 -10.89 30.64
CA HIS A 228 5.00 -10.90 30.60
C HIS A 228 4.48 -12.32 30.89
N VAL A 229 4.00 -12.54 32.12
CA VAL A 229 3.52 -13.85 32.60
C VAL A 229 4.64 -14.91 32.56
N LEU A 230 4.69 -15.74 31.51
CA LEU A 230 5.72 -16.77 31.29
C LEU A 230 6.55 -16.54 30.03
N THR A 231 6.37 -15.42 29.33
CA THR A 231 7.22 -15.02 28.19
C THR A 231 8.11 -13.85 28.57
N VAL A 232 9.20 -13.69 27.82
CA VAL A 232 10.09 -12.53 27.92
C VAL A 232 10.03 -11.79 26.59
N PHE A 233 9.62 -10.53 26.60
CA PHE A 233 9.83 -9.63 25.49
C PHE A 233 11.26 -9.10 25.56
N ALA A 234 12.00 -9.24 24.47
CA ALA A 234 13.37 -8.76 24.32
C ALA A 234 13.43 -7.70 23.21
N ASN A 235 14.13 -6.60 23.45
CA ASN A 235 14.33 -5.50 22.48
C ASN A 235 15.78 -5.00 22.56
N TRP A 236 16.40 -4.65 21.44
CA TRP A 236 17.75 -4.11 21.35
C TRP A 236 17.82 -2.95 20.35
N ASP A 237 18.97 -2.29 20.23
CA ASP A 237 19.18 -1.20 19.27
C ASP A 237 19.39 -1.71 17.83
N ASP A 238 18.85 -0.99 16.84
CA ASP A 238 18.97 -1.32 15.42
C ASP A 238 20.44 -1.29 14.93
N VAL A 239 20.86 -2.35 14.23
CA VAL A 239 22.23 -2.47 13.70
C VAL A 239 22.26 -2.27 12.17
N PRO A 240 23.04 -1.30 11.65
CA PRO A 240 23.51 -1.33 10.27
C PRO A 240 22.37 -1.21 9.24
N ASN A 241 22.36 -1.93 8.12
CA ASN A 241 23.22 -2.99 7.58
C ASN A 241 22.99 -4.45 8.01
N ALA A 242 22.21 -4.75 9.06
CA ALA A 242 21.73 -6.12 9.32
C ALA A 242 20.58 -6.52 8.37
N ASP A 243 20.57 -7.77 7.89
CA ASP A 243 19.41 -8.34 7.18
C ASP A 243 18.37 -8.94 8.15
N ARG A 244 18.83 -9.35 9.35
CA ARG A 244 18.07 -9.93 10.46
C ARG A 244 18.95 -10.04 11.71
N TYR A 245 18.35 -10.44 12.81
CA TYR A 245 19.05 -10.83 14.04
C TYR A 245 18.99 -12.35 14.26
N ARG A 246 19.76 -12.82 15.24
CA ARG A 246 19.62 -14.12 15.87
C ARG A 246 19.63 -13.93 17.38
N VAL A 247 18.55 -14.34 18.02
CA VAL A 247 18.42 -14.26 19.49
C VAL A 247 18.87 -15.59 20.07
N LEU A 248 19.81 -15.54 21.01
CA LEU A 248 20.29 -16.70 21.75
C LEU A 248 19.87 -16.63 23.21
N VAL A 249 19.36 -17.74 23.72
CA VAL A 249 18.90 -17.91 25.11
C VAL A 249 19.73 -18.97 25.83
N GLN A 250 20.00 -18.74 27.11
CA GLN A 250 20.46 -19.75 28.06
C GLN A 250 19.59 -19.65 29.31
N ILE A 251 18.99 -20.77 29.74
CA ILE A 251 18.35 -20.87 31.06
C ILE A 251 19.42 -21.27 32.08
N ASP A 252 19.70 -20.42 33.06
CA ASP A 252 20.76 -20.65 34.03
C ASP A 252 20.49 -21.89 34.90
N GLY A 253 21.55 -22.66 35.16
CA GLY A 253 21.45 -23.97 35.84
C GLY A 253 20.79 -25.10 35.04
N ILE A 254 20.32 -24.85 33.80
CA ILE A 254 19.68 -25.87 32.93
C ILE A 254 20.44 -26.01 31.60
N ASP A 255 20.60 -24.92 30.85
CA ASP A 255 21.28 -24.91 29.56
C ASP A 255 22.79 -24.73 29.76
N ALA A 256 23.61 -25.66 29.27
CA ALA A 256 25.07 -25.57 29.35
C ALA A 256 25.65 -24.41 28.51
N ASP A 257 25.01 -24.12 27.37
CA ASP A 257 25.41 -23.12 26.39
C ASP A 257 24.21 -22.29 25.91
N PHE A 258 24.49 -21.12 25.34
CA PHE A 258 23.50 -20.31 24.64
C PHE A 258 23.03 -21.00 23.35
N ARG A 259 21.73 -21.25 23.23
CA ARG A 259 21.10 -21.79 22.01
C ARG A 259 20.34 -20.69 21.26
N ALA A 260 20.47 -20.67 19.94
CA ALA A 260 19.62 -19.83 19.09
C ALA A 260 18.16 -20.29 19.21
N VAL A 261 17.25 -19.34 19.42
CA VAL A 261 15.81 -19.62 19.57
C VAL A 261 14.95 -18.91 18.53
N GLU A 262 15.34 -17.70 18.13
CA GLU A 262 14.61 -16.87 17.16
C GLU A 262 15.56 -16.20 16.18
N SER A 263 15.02 -15.75 15.04
CA SER A 263 15.79 -14.96 14.05
C SER A 263 14.92 -13.90 13.37
N PRO A 264 14.47 -12.88 14.11
CA PRO A 264 13.58 -11.83 13.62
C PRO A 264 14.31 -10.88 12.66
N THR A 265 13.55 -10.20 11.79
CA THR A 265 14.06 -9.09 10.97
C THR A 265 14.10 -7.78 11.72
N ASP A 266 13.16 -7.59 12.64
CA ASP A 266 13.02 -6.39 13.47
C ASP A 266 13.81 -6.57 14.78
N SER A 267 14.09 -5.46 15.50
CA SER A 267 14.96 -5.46 16.68
C SER A 267 14.29 -5.86 18.00
N ASP A 268 13.29 -6.74 17.89
CA ASP A 268 12.58 -7.33 19.03
C ASP A 268 12.25 -8.82 18.83
N ALA A 269 11.99 -9.52 19.94
CA ALA A 269 11.49 -10.88 19.95
C ALA A 269 10.68 -11.19 21.20
N THR A 270 9.64 -12.02 21.06
CA THR A 270 8.95 -12.63 22.20
C THR A 270 9.47 -14.06 22.41
N LEU A 271 10.00 -14.33 23.60
CA LEU A 271 10.71 -15.55 23.94
C LEU A 271 9.93 -16.38 24.97
N GLY A 272 9.99 -17.71 24.86
CA GLY A 272 9.39 -18.64 25.81
C GLY A 272 8.33 -19.57 25.17
N PRO A 273 7.38 -20.11 25.95
CA PRO A 273 7.20 -19.91 27.38
C PRO A 273 8.35 -20.51 28.22
N PHE A 274 8.57 -19.91 29.38
CA PHE A 274 9.50 -20.34 30.42
C PHE A 274 8.74 -20.85 31.66
N LEU A 275 9.45 -21.44 32.62
CA LEU A 275 8.87 -21.86 33.91
C LEU A 275 9.10 -20.79 34.99
N PRO A 276 8.19 -20.66 35.98
CA PRO A 276 8.40 -19.79 37.14
C PRO A 276 9.73 -20.08 37.86
N GLY A 277 10.41 -19.04 38.34
CA GLY A 277 11.70 -19.13 39.03
C GLY A 277 12.91 -19.36 38.12
N GLN A 278 12.73 -19.56 36.81
CA GLN A 278 13.86 -19.67 35.88
C GLN A 278 14.58 -18.32 35.70
N THR A 279 15.92 -18.36 35.73
CA THR A 279 16.76 -17.23 35.31
C THR A 279 17.09 -17.38 33.84
N VAL A 280 16.60 -16.46 33.01
CA VAL A 280 16.76 -16.45 31.56
C VAL A 280 17.82 -15.42 31.17
N ARG A 281 18.83 -15.87 30.43
CA ARG A 281 19.91 -15.04 29.90
C ARG A 281 19.76 -14.94 28.39
N VAL A 282 19.89 -13.74 27.85
CA VAL A 282 19.66 -13.43 26.42
C VAL A 282 20.85 -12.65 25.88
N LYS A 283 21.29 -12.99 24.67
CA LYS A 283 22.20 -12.17 23.86
C LYS A 283 21.82 -12.27 22.38
N VAL A 284 22.19 -11.27 21.60
CA VAL A 284 21.76 -11.15 20.20
C VAL A 284 22.97 -10.97 19.29
N THR A 285 22.95 -11.58 18.11
CA THR A 285 23.87 -11.28 17.00
C THR A 285 23.09 -10.68 15.84
N ALA A 286 23.67 -9.70 15.16
CA ALA A 286 23.19 -9.17 13.89
C ALA A 286 23.79 -9.98 12.73
N VAL A 287 22.99 -10.26 11.69
CA VAL A 287 23.36 -11.14 10.59
C VAL A 287 23.17 -10.43 9.25
N ARG A 288 24.15 -10.54 8.36
CA ARG A 288 24.08 -10.03 6.98
C ARG A 288 24.58 -11.09 6.00
N GLY A 289 23.68 -11.70 5.25
CA GLY A 289 23.93 -12.86 4.41
C GLY A 289 24.52 -14.04 5.19
N ASN A 290 25.82 -14.26 5.02
CA ASN A 290 26.61 -15.30 5.70
C ASN A 290 27.56 -14.73 6.77
N LEU A 291 27.53 -13.42 7.03
CA LEU A 291 28.31 -12.74 8.06
C LEU A 291 27.45 -12.55 9.31
N GLU A 292 28.07 -12.66 10.48
CA GLU A 292 27.40 -12.58 11.77
C GLU A 292 28.29 -11.79 12.73
N SER A 293 27.70 -10.84 13.45
CA SER A 293 28.40 -9.95 14.37
C SER A 293 29.00 -10.69 15.56
N ALA A 294 29.83 -10.00 16.33
CA ALA A 294 30.00 -10.35 17.74
C ALA A 294 28.63 -10.27 18.46
N ALA A 295 28.45 -11.07 19.51
CA ALA A 295 27.22 -11.00 20.29
C ALA A 295 27.18 -9.74 21.16
N SER A 296 25.96 -9.24 21.40
CA SER A 296 25.66 -8.22 22.41
C SER A 296 26.17 -8.64 23.81
N GLU A 297 26.18 -7.69 24.73
CA GLU A 297 26.16 -7.99 26.16
C GLU A 297 25.00 -8.94 26.53
N VAL A 298 25.17 -9.66 27.64
CA VAL A 298 24.18 -10.63 28.12
C VAL A 298 23.18 -9.94 29.04
N ALA A 299 21.96 -9.73 28.54
CA ALA A 299 20.83 -9.36 29.37
C ALA A 299 20.37 -10.58 30.20
N THR A 300 19.91 -10.35 31.44
CA THR A 300 19.46 -11.42 32.33
C THR A 300 18.18 -11.00 33.07
N ILE A 301 17.22 -11.90 33.17
CA ILE A 301 15.95 -11.66 33.87
C ILE A 301 15.47 -12.93 34.57
N VAL A 302 14.72 -12.79 35.66
CA VAL A 302 14.12 -13.92 36.39
C VAL A 302 12.63 -13.94 36.10
N ILE A 303 12.10 -15.11 35.72
CA ILE A 303 10.65 -15.33 35.61
C ILE A 303 10.07 -15.36 37.03
N PRO A 304 9.11 -14.49 37.37
CA PRO A 304 8.57 -14.42 38.73
C PRO A 304 7.91 -15.75 39.10
N GLU A 305 7.99 -16.11 40.38
CA GLU A 305 7.16 -17.19 40.90
C GLU A 305 5.68 -16.80 40.78
N LEU A 306 4.82 -17.76 40.45
CA LEU A 306 3.38 -17.56 40.52
C LEU A 306 3.00 -17.43 42.00
N GLU A 307 2.67 -16.21 42.45
CA GLU A 307 2.16 -16.00 43.80
C GLU A 307 0.96 -16.93 44.03
N ALA A 308 1.03 -17.74 45.09
CA ALA A 308 -0.09 -18.56 45.50
C ALA A 308 -1.29 -17.64 45.82
N PRO A 309 -2.52 -17.97 45.38
CA PRO A 309 -3.67 -17.12 45.64
C PRO A 309 -3.83 -16.91 47.14
N THR A 310 -3.82 -15.65 47.56
CA THR A 310 -4.02 -15.26 48.95
C THR A 310 -5.39 -15.74 49.41
N ALA A 311 -5.41 -16.70 50.34
CA ALA A 311 -6.64 -17.20 50.93
C ALA A 311 -7.30 -16.08 51.75
N ALA A 312 -8.55 -15.79 51.41
CA ALA A 312 -9.43 -14.86 52.13
C ALA A 312 -10.21 -15.56 53.25
#